data_AF-A0A1G3C5V9-F1
#
_entry.id   AF-A0A1G3C5V9-F1
#
_cell.length_a   1.000
_cell.length_b   1.000
_cell.length_c   1.000
_cell.angle_alpha   90.00
_cell.angle_beta   90.00
_cell.angle_gamma   90.00
#
_symmetry.space_group_name_H-M   'P 1'
#
loop_
_entity.id
_entity.type
_entity.pdbx_description
1 polymer ?
#
loop_
_entity_poly.entity_id
_entity_poly.type
_entity_poly.pdbx_seq_one_letter_code
_entity_poly.pdbx_strand_id
1 'polypeptide(L)' 'MLEIHKKIVIDEHKKPIAVQIPIEEFERLEEVIENYGLAKLMDEVKDDERISSEDAKRYYQSLKQHVES' A
#
# COMPACT_ATOMS: atom_id res chain seq x y z
N MET A 1 -1.69 19.60 -5.22
CA MET A 1 -1.67 18.39 -6.05
C MET A 1 -0.22 18.06 -6.30
N LEU A 2 0.21 16.80 -6.19
CA LEU A 2 1.60 16.45 -6.49
C LEU A 2 1.88 16.81 -7.96
N GLU A 3 2.94 17.59 -8.19
CA GLU A 3 3.43 17.82 -9.54
C GLU A 3 4.17 16.56 -9.98
N ILE A 4 3.74 15.96 -11.10
CA ILE A 4 4.30 14.71 -11.63
C ILE A 4 4.87 15.01 -13.01
N HIS A 5 6.17 14.90 -13.16
CA HIS A 5 6.91 15.15 -14.39
C HIS A 5 6.82 13.94 -15.31
N LYS A 6 5.68 13.82 -16.01
CA LYS A 6 5.41 12.69 -16.90
C LYS A 6 5.79 12.95 -18.36
N LYS A 7 6.30 11.91 -19.00
CA LYS A 7 6.41 11.77 -20.46
C LYS A 7 5.49 10.65 -20.92
N ILE A 8 4.81 10.85 -22.03
CA ILE A 8 3.95 9.83 -22.65
C ILE A 8 4.78 9.08 -23.70
N VAL A 9 4.83 7.76 -23.58
CA VAL A 9 5.46 6.88 -24.57
C VAL A 9 4.38 6.44 -25.56
N ILE A 10 4.62 6.66 -26.84
CA ILE A 10 3.70 6.32 -27.94
C ILE A 10 4.27 5.19 -28.81
N ASP A 11 3.38 4.40 -29.40
CA ASP A 11 3.73 3.40 -30.42
C ASP A 11 3.83 4.00 -31.84
N GLU A 12 4.10 3.15 -32.83
CA GLU A 12 4.21 3.52 -34.25
C GLU A 12 2.91 4.11 -34.84
N HIS A 13 1.76 3.81 -34.23
CA HIS A 13 0.45 4.33 -34.62
C HIS A 13 0.05 5.60 -33.84
N LYS A 14 1.01 6.22 -33.12
CA LYS A 14 0.80 7.39 -32.25
C LYS A 14 -0.17 7.11 -31.10
N LYS A 15 -0.33 5.85 -30.69
CA LYS A 15 -1.15 5.48 -29.53
C LYS A 15 -0.30 5.52 -28.27
N PRO A 16 -0.75 6.17 -27.18
CA PRO A 16 -0.09 6.08 -25.87
C PRO A 16 -0.07 4.64 -25.37
N ILE A 17 1.10 4.15 -24.97
CA ILE A 17 1.29 2.78 -24.46
C ILE A 17 1.89 2.74 -23.06
N ALA A 18 2.59 3.80 -22.64
CA ALA A 18 3.15 3.89 -21.30
C ALA A 18 3.32 5.34 -20.85
N VAL A 19 3.52 5.50 -19.55
CA VAL A 19 3.94 6.77 -18.94
C VAL A 19 5.30 6.54 -18.30
N GLN A 20 6.22 7.47 -18.56
CA GLN A 20 7.52 7.51 -17.89
C GLN A 20 7.53 8.70 -16.93
N ILE A 21 7.95 8.46 -15.70
CA ILE A 21 8.14 9.46 -14.63
C ILE A 21 9.49 9.23 -13.94
N PRO A 22 10.06 10.24 -13.26
CA PRO A 22 11.19 10.04 -12.37
C PRO A 22 10.90 8.95 -11.33
N ILE A 23 11.90 8.15 -10.98
CA ILE A 23 11.74 7.06 -10.02
C ILE A 23 11.25 7.56 -8.65
N GLU A 24 11.78 8.68 -8.19
CA GLU A 24 11.39 9.31 -6.91
C GLU A 24 9.91 9.71 -6.88
N GLU A 25 9.34 10.09 -8.03
CA GLU A 25 7.92 10.41 -8.14
C GLU A 25 7.04 9.17 -8.20
N PHE A 26 7.54 8.09 -8.80
CA PHE A 26 6.88 6.79 -8.78
C PHE A 26 6.80 6.24 -7.36
N GLU A 27 7.92 6.23 -6.64
CA GLU A 27 7.98 5.78 -5.24
C GLU A 27 7.04 6.61 -4.35
N ARG A 28 7.00 7.92 -4.55
CA ARG A 28 6.09 8.80 -3.81
C ARG A 28 4.61 8.56 -4.14
N LEU A 29 4.30 8.13 -5.36
CA LEU A 29 2.94 7.69 -5.71
C LEU A 29 2.56 6.42 -4.95
N GLU A 30 3.46 5.43 -4.89
CA GLU A 30 3.26 4.21 -4.12
C GLU A 30 3.03 4.53 -2.64
N GLU A 31 3.91 5.35 -2.03
CA GLU A 31 3.80 5.75 -0.63
C GLU A 31 2.43 6.39 -0.31
N VAL A 32 1.93 7.28 -1.17
CA VAL A 32 0.62 7.93 -0.95
C VAL A 32 -0.52 6.91 -1.01
N ILE A 33 -0.46 5.96 -1.95
CA ILE A 33 -1.47 4.92 -2.10
C ILE A 33 -1.44 3.96 -0.91
N GLU A 34 -0.26 3.52 -0.49
CA GLU A 34 -0.06 2.63 0.65
C GLU A 34 -0.52 3.29 1.96
N ASN A 35 -0.12 4.54 2.19
CA ASN A 35 -0.53 5.29 3.37
C ASN A 35 -2.05 5.47 3.43
N TYR A 36 -2.70 5.73 2.29
CA TYR A 36 -4.15 5.83 2.23
C TYR A 36 -4.82 4.48 2.55
N GLY A 37 -4.33 3.39 1.95
CA GLY A 37 -4.82 2.04 2.21
C GLY A 37 -4.67 1.66 3.69
N LEU A 38 -3.49 1.90 4.27
CA LEU A 38 -3.23 1.66 5.68
C LEU A 38 -4.14 2.49 6.59
N ALA A 39 -4.32 3.78 6.30
CA ALA A 39 -5.21 4.64 7.07
C ALA A 39 -6.66 4.14 7.04
N LYS A 40 -7.12 3.59 5.90
CA LYS A 40 -8.44 2.97 5.80
C LYS A 40 -8.56 1.70 6.62
N LEU A 41 -7.59 0.79 6.53
CA LEU A 41 -7.55 -0.42 7.34
C LEU A 41 -7.55 -0.10 8.85
N MET A 42 -6.84 0.95 9.26
CA MET A 42 -6.82 1.41 10.65
C MET A 42 -8.16 2.01 11.10
N ASP A 43 -8.87 2.73 10.22
CA ASP A 43 -10.20 3.30 10.51
C ASP A 43 -11.28 2.21 10.63
N GLU A 44 -11.16 1.13 9.84
CA GLU A 44 -12.06 -0.03 9.89
C GLU A 44 -12.02 -0.75 11.24
N VAL A 45 -10.86 -0.80 11.90
CA VAL A 45 -10.66 -1.50 13.19
C VAL A 45 -10.54 -0.55 14.38
N LYS A 46 -10.88 0.75 14.22
CA LYS A 46 -10.64 1.76 15.26
C LYS A 46 -11.39 1.50 16.57
N ASP A 47 -12.54 0.86 16.46
CA ASP A 47 -13.47 0.56 17.55
C ASP A 47 -13.30 -0.89 18.05
N ASP A 48 -12.41 -1.67 17.44
CA ASP A 48 -12.09 -3.02 17.87
C ASP A 48 -11.35 -3.02 19.23
N GLU A 49 -11.45 -4.13 19.94
CA GLU A 49 -10.77 -4.31 21.21
C GLU A 49 -9.25 -4.18 21.05
N ARG A 50 -8.65 -3.27 21.83
CA ARG A 50 -7.21 -3.12 21.89
C ARG A 50 -6.64 -4.12 22.87
N ILE A 51 -5.79 -5.02 22.36
CA ILE A 51 -5.06 -5.99 23.18
C ILE A 51 -3.67 -5.48 23.54
N SER A 52 -3.12 -5.99 24.65
CA SER A 52 -1.74 -5.70 25.05
C SER A 52 -0.73 -6.25 24.04
N SER A 53 0.51 -5.76 24.07
CA SER A 53 1.57 -6.25 23.18
C SER A 53 1.87 -7.74 23.43
N GLU A 54 1.72 -8.18 24.67
CA GLU A 54 1.90 -9.53 25.15
C GLU A 54 0.80 -10.44 24.61
N ASP A 55 -0.46 -10.01 24.70
CA ASP A 55 -1.62 -10.76 24.20
C ASP A 55 -1.64 -10.79 22.67
N ALA A 56 -1.23 -9.71 22.00
CA ALA A 56 -1.06 -9.68 20.54
C ALA A 56 -0.03 -10.73 20.06
N LYS A 57 1.11 -10.85 20.75
CA LYS A 57 2.12 -11.86 20.42
C LYS A 57 1.59 -13.29 20.62
N ARG A 58 0.86 -13.53 21.73
CA ARG A 58 0.24 -14.84 22.01
C ARG A 58 -0.81 -15.20 20.97
N TYR A 59 -1.68 -14.26 20.64
CA TYR A 59 -2.70 -14.43 19.60
C TYR A 59 -2.07 -14.75 18.25
N TYR A 60 -1.07 -13.97 17.82
CA TYR A 60 -0.36 -14.20 16.57
C TYR A 60 0.34 -15.57 16.49
N GLN A 61 0.96 -16.02 17.59
CA GLN A 61 1.53 -17.37 17.69
C GLN A 61 0.47 -18.46 17.53
N SER A 62 -0.72 -18.27 18.14
CA SER A 62 -1.82 -19.23 18.01
C SER A 62 -2.34 -19.34 16.56
N LEU A 63 -2.36 -18.23 15.81
CA LEU A 63 -2.77 -18.23 14.40
C LEU A 63 -1.80 -19.03 13.53
N LYS A 64 -0.47 -18.87 13.75
CA LYS A 64 0.54 -19.64 13.02
C LYS A 64 0.39 -21.15 13.21
N GLN A 65 0.16 -21.57 14.45
CA GLN A 65 -0.05 -22.98 14.76
C GLN A 65 -1.28 -23.57 14.05
N HIS A 66 -2.34 -22.79 13.87
CA HIS A 66 -3.54 -23.23 13.17
C HIS A 66 -3.41 -23.29 11.64
N VAL A 67 -2.54 -22.46 11.05
CA VAL A 67 -2.34 -22.41 9.58
C VAL A 67 -1.32 -23.44 9.09
N GLU A 68 -0.37 -23.85 9.95
CA GLU A 68 0.67 -24.83 9.65
C GLU A 68 0.33 -26.27 10.12
N SER A 69 -0.91 -26.52 10.57
CA SER A 69 -1.43 -27.83 10.97
C SER A 69 -2.06 -28.62 9.83
#